data_AF-A0AAV6FY58-F1
#
_entry.id   AF-A0AAV6FY58-F1
#
_cell.length_a   1.000
_cell.length_b   1.000
_cell.length_c   1.000
_cell.angle_alpha   90.00
_cell.angle_beta   90.00
_cell.angle_gamma   90.00
#
_symmetry.space_group_name_H-M   'P 1'
#
loop_
_entity.id
_entity.type
_entity.pdbx_description
1 polymer ?
#
loop_
_entity_poly.entity_id
_entity_poly.type
_entity_poly.pdbx_seq_one_letter_code
_entity_poly.pdbx_strand_id
1 'polypeptide(L)'
;MGLQSQRCLCDNKINFHFLMSFPHLPPLQKKPKYSATRRLLLKSKILKKAEKLLLQEEEDKSIERENTLKQNAPPLKLTGLSVQELQELCKDLHRKIDIVDEVRYDLEIKVSRNETEIASLNQKVISLKGKMKRPNLKRVKKSDDMFGAIADTSKLMKADFKANLKTVKKEEEKKEEVTDWRKNVEAMSGMEGRKKLFNAQ
;
A
#
# COMPACT_ATOMS: atom_id res chain seq x y z
N MET A 1 -80.00 29.55 -47.89
CA MET A 1 -80.52 29.35 -46.52
C MET A 1 -79.47 28.52 -45.78
N GLY A 2 -78.77 28.95 -44.75
CA GLY A 2 -78.78 30.15 -43.93
C GLY A 2 -77.96 29.77 -42.70
N LEU A 3 -76.98 30.61 -42.35
CA LEU A 3 -76.53 31.01 -40.99
C LEU A 3 -76.26 29.87 -39.97
N GLN A 4 -75.18 29.83 -39.20
CA GLN A 4 -74.47 30.94 -38.58
C GLN A 4 -73.14 30.46 -37.99
N SER A 5 -72.15 31.35 -38.14
CA SER A 5 -70.89 31.37 -37.40
C SER A 5 -71.12 31.41 -35.89
N GLN A 6 -70.44 30.53 -35.15
CA GLN A 6 -70.08 30.80 -33.76
C GLN A 6 -68.56 30.71 -33.61
N ARG A 7 -67.96 31.88 -33.40
CA ARG A 7 -66.62 32.05 -32.85
C ARG A 7 -66.63 31.56 -31.41
N CYS A 8 -65.86 30.53 -31.11
CA CYS A 8 -65.34 30.31 -29.76
C CYS A 8 -63.95 30.94 -29.70
N LEU A 9 -63.92 32.20 -29.27
CA LEU A 9 -62.76 32.79 -28.60
C LEU A 9 -62.62 32.06 -27.26
N CYS A 10 -61.66 31.14 -27.17
CA CYS A 10 -61.20 30.61 -25.90
C CYS A 10 -59.68 30.80 -25.83
N ASP A 11 -59.34 31.97 -25.32
CA ASP A 11 -58.16 32.31 -24.52
C ASP A 11 -56.89 31.49 -24.72
N ASN A 12 -55.95 32.17 -25.37
CA ASN A 12 -54.52 32.06 -25.11
C ASN A 12 -54.23 32.14 -23.60
N LYS A 13 -54.10 30.99 -22.96
CA LYS A 13 -53.30 30.83 -21.74
C LYS A 13 -52.49 29.56 -21.85
N ILE A 14 -51.50 29.61 -22.74
CA ILE A 14 -50.31 28.76 -22.61
C ILE A 14 -49.79 29.01 -21.19
N ASN A 15 -49.89 27.98 -20.37
CA ASN A 15 -49.53 27.98 -18.97
C ASN A 15 -48.04 28.36 -18.84
N PHE A 16 -47.76 29.66 -18.67
CA PHE A 16 -46.41 30.18 -18.44
C PHE A 16 -45.84 29.76 -17.07
N HIS A 17 -46.63 29.02 -16.28
CA HIS A 17 -46.26 28.55 -14.95
C HIS A 17 -45.63 27.14 -14.94
N PHE A 18 -45.49 26.48 -16.09
CA PHE A 18 -44.88 25.15 -16.18
C PHE A 18 -43.38 25.17 -16.58
N LEU A 19 -42.79 26.35 -16.82
CA LEU A 19 -41.36 26.48 -17.20
C LEU A 19 -40.44 26.97 -16.07
N MET A 20 -40.89 26.98 -14.82
CA MET A 20 -40.07 27.43 -13.67
C MET A 20 -39.85 26.35 -12.61
N SER A 21 -39.69 25.10 -13.05
CA SER A 21 -39.08 24.04 -12.23
C SER A 21 -37.99 23.35 -13.03
N PHE A 22 -36.97 24.12 -13.42
CA PHE A 22 -35.68 23.53 -13.75
C PHE A 22 -35.12 22.90 -12.47
N PRO A 23 -34.84 21.59 -12.43
CA PRO A 23 -34.08 21.02 -11.32
C PRO A 23 -32.74 21.76 -11.30
N HIS A 24 -32.42 22.38 -10.16
CA HIS A 24 -31.13 23.03 -9.93
C HIS A 24 -30.04 22.06 -10.36
N LEU A 25 -29.41 22.33 -11.51
CA LEU A 25 -28.28 21.56 -12.00
C LEU A 25 -27.23 21.61 -10.89
N PRO A 26 -26.74 20.46 -10.37
CA PRO A 26 -25.75 20.49 -9.31
C PRO A 26 -24.55 21.32 -9.80
N PRO A 27 -23.96 22.16 -8.94
CA PRO A 27 -22.85 23.01 -9.34
C PRO A 27 -21.78 22.15 -9.99
N LEU A 28 -21.41 22.49 -11.23
CA LEU A 28 -20.39 21.80 -12.02
C LEU A 28 -19.14 21.65 -11.15
N GLN A 29 -18.89 20.43 -10.68
CA GLN A 29 -17.73 20.16 -9.84
C GLN A 29 -16.48 20.49 -10.66
N LYS A 30 -15.73 21.49 -10.21
CA LYS A 30 -14.49 21.90 -10.86
C LYS A 30 -13.58 20.67 -10.96
N LYS A 31 -13.31 20.22 -12.19
CA LYS A 31 -12.39 19.10 -12.42
C LYS A 31 -11.06 19.46 -11.76
N PRO A 32 -10.48 18.59 -10.91
CA PRO A 32 -9.23 18.91 -10.25
C PRO A 32 -8.14 19.15 -11.29
N LYS A 33 -7.30 20.17 -11.08
CA LYS A 33 -6.21 20.57 -12.01
C LYS A 33 -5.27 19.41 -12.39
N TYR A 34 -5.20 18.36 -11.56
CA TYR A 34 -4.42 17.15 -11.81
C TYR A 34 -5.29 15.90 -11.67
N SER A 35 -4.96 14.86 -12.42
CA SER A 35 -5.59 13.54 -12.27
C SER A 35 -5.27 12.93 -10.90
N ALA A 36 -6.16 12.09 -10.39
CA ALA A 36 -5.94 11.34 -9.15
C ALA A 36 -4.71 10.42 -9.26
N THR A 37 -4.52 9.80 -10.42
CA THR A 37 -3.36 8.96 -10.76
C THR A 37 -2.04 9.72 -10.59
N ARG A 38 -1.95 10.97 -11.09
CA ARG A 38 -0.74 11.78 -10.94
C ARG A 38 -0.45 12.10 -9.48
N ARG A 39 -1.46 12.48 -8.69
CA ARG A 39 -1.29 12.74 -7.25
C ARG A 39 -0.80 11.50 -6.50
N LEU A 40 -1.35 10.33 -6.80
CA LEU A 40 -0.95 9.07 -6.17
C LEU A 40 0.50 8.70 -6.51
N LEU A 41 0.88 8.83 -7.79
CA LEU A 41 2.25 8.60 -8.24
C LEU A 41 3.24 9.50 -7.49
N LEU A 42 2.92 10.79 -7.34
CA LEU A 42 3.77 11.73 -6.61
C LEU A 42 3.87 11.37 -5.12
N LYS A 43 2.76 11.03 -4.46
CA LYS A 43 2.78 10.55 -3.06
C LYS A 43 3.66 9.32 -2.90
N SER A 44 3.55 8.35 -3.81
CA SER A 44 4.40 7.15 -3.78
C SER A 44 5.88 7.50 -3.96
N LYS A 45 6.22 8.41 -4.89
CA LYS A 45 7.61 8.89 -5.07
C LYS A 45 8.14 9.60 -3.82
N ILE A 46 7.34 10.43 -3.17
CA ILE A 46 7.71 11.13 -1.93
C ILE A 46 7.97 10.11 -0.82
N LEU A 47 7.06 9.16 -0.60
CA LEU A 47 7.22 8.13 0.43
C LEU A 47 8.46 7.26 0.19
N LYS A 48 8.70 6.84 -1.06
CA LYS A 48 9.92 6.08 -1.42
C LYS A 48 11.21 6.88 -1.16
N LYS A 49 11.20 8.20 -1.37
CA LYS A 49 12.36 9.03 -1.05
C LYS A 49 12.51 9.23 0.45
N ALA A 50 11.41 9.43 1.18
CA ALA A 50 11.40 9.57 2.63
C ALA A 50 11.95 8.31 3.32
N GLU A 51 11.54 7.13 2.88
CA GLU A 51 12.07 5.84 3.35
C GLU A 51 13.59 5.75 3.17
N LYS A 52 14.10 6.10 2.00
CA LYS A 52 15.55 6.12 1.74
C LYS A 52 16.30 7.11 2.65
N LEU A 53 15.73 8.29 2.87
CA LEU A 53 16.34 9.30 3.74
C LEU A 53 16.33 8.87 5.21
N LEU A 54 15.27 8.19 5.65
CA LEU A 54 15.15 7.67 7.01
C LEU A 54 16.21 6.59 7.29
N LEU A 55 16.43 5.66 6.34
CA LEU A 55 17.47 4.65 6.46
C LEU A 55 18.87 5.27 6.48
N GLN A 56 19.11 6.27 5.63
CA GLN A 56 20.38 7.00 5.63
C GLN A 56 20.62 7.72 6.95
N GLU A 57 19.60 8.39 7.50
CA GLU A 57 19.70 9.07 8.80
C GLU A 57 19.99 8.09 9.94
N GLU A 58 19.42 6.88 9.90
CA GLU A 58 19.70 5.82 10.88
C GLU A 58 21.16 5.35 10.82
N GLU A 59 21.68 5.15 9.61
CA GLU A 59 23.09 4.80 9.38
C GLU A 59 24.03 5.91 9.88
N ASP A 60 23.77 7.16 9.49
CA ASP A 60 24.55 8.33 9.90
C ASP A 60 24.58 8.45 11.44
N LYS A 61 23.43 8.27 12.11
CA LYS A 61 23.34 8.27 13.58
C LYS A 61 24.11 7.13 14.22
N SER A 62 24.13 5.95 13.60
CA SER A 62 24.91 4.81 14.09
C SER A 62 26.41 5.10 14.01
N ILE A 63 26.87 5.66 12.90
CA ILE A 63 28.28 6.06 12.70
C ILE A 63 28.67 7.16 13.68
N GLU A 64 27.84 8.19 13.84
CA GLU A 64 28.09 9.27 14.81
C GLU A 64 28.18 8.75 16.24
N ARG A 65 27.29 7.82 16.63
CA ARG A 65 27.35 7.14 17.93
C ARG A 65 28.67 6.41 18.12
N GLU A 66 29.10 5.63 17.14
CA GLU A 66 30.35 4.88 17.21
C GLU A 66 31.57 5.81 17.31
N ASN A 67 31.60 6.89 16.52
CA ASN A 67 32.66 7.89 16.56
C ASN A 67 32.72 8.59 17.93
N THR A 68 31.57 8.96 18.48
CA THR A 68 31.45 9.58 19.80
C THR A 68 31.94 8.63 20.89
N LEU A 69 31.60 7.34 20.81
CA LEU A 69 32.08 6.34 21.77
C LEU A 69 33.59 6.11 21.65
N LYS A 70 34.14 6.05 20.45
CA LYS A 70 35.59 5.92 20.22
C LYS A 70 36.39 7.09 20.80
N GLN A 71 35.85 8.31 20.70
CA GLN A 71 36.49 9.50 21.25
C GLN A 71 36.42 9.56 22.78
N ASN A 72 35.26 9.25 23.36
CA ASN A 72 35.03 9.42 24.80
C ASN A 72 35.48 8.20 25.64
N ALA A 73 35.39 7.00 25.08
CA ALA A 73 35.73 5.75 25.74
C ALA A 73 36.58 4.86 24.80
N PRO A 74 37.82 5.27 24.51
CA PRO A 74 38.72 4.46 23.70
C PRO A 74 39.06 3.13 24.38
N PRO A 75 39.41 2.08 23.62
CA PRO A 75 39.80 0.80 24.19
C PRO A 75 40.95 0.93 25.19
N LEU A 76 40.81 0.32 26.36
CA LEU A 76 41.81 0.36 27.42
C LEU A 76 43.05 -0.43 27.01
N LYS A 77 44.21 0.22 27.04
CA LYS A 77 45.51 -0.42 26.83
C LYS A 77 46.11 -0.76 28.19
N LEU A 78 46.02 -2.03 28.59
CA LEU A 78 46.50 -2.49 29.89
C LEU A 78 47.91 -3.08 29.85
N THR A 79 48.45 -3.32 28.64
CA THR A 79 49.77 -3.93 28.44
C THR A 79 50.89 -2.94 28.76
N GLY A 80 51.86 -3.36 29.57
CA GLY A 80 53.05 -2.57 29.86
C GLY A 80 52.90 -1.51 30.97
N LEU A 81 51.74 -1.45 31.63
CA LEU A 81 51.53 -0.60 32.81
C LEU A 81 52.13 -1.26 34.05
N SER A 82 52.77 -0.45 34.89
CA SER A 82 53.18 -0.83 36.23
C SER A 82 51.95 -0.99 37.16
N VAL A 83 52.14 -1.67 38.29
CA VAL A 83 51.08 -1.89 39.29
C VAL A 83 50.51 -0.57 39.83
N GLN A 84 51.36 0.45 40.00
CA GLN A 84 50.94 1.77 40.49
C GLN A 84 50.08 2.50 39.47
N GLU A 85 50.50 2.54 38.20
CA GLU A 85 49.73 3.16 37.12
C GLU A 85 48.38 2.46 36.92
N LEU A 86 48.33 1.13 37.06
CA LEU A 86 47.08 0.39 36.99
C LEU A 86 46.12 0.74 38.14
N GLN A 87 46.65 0.90 39.37
CA GLN A 87 45.84 1.32 40.52
C GLN A 87 45.30 2.75 40.36
N GLU A 88 46.10 3.66 39.80
CA GLU A 88 45.67 5.03 39.52
C GLU A 88 44.58 5.06 38.43
N LEU A 89 44.78 4.32 37.32
CA LEU A 89 43.78 4.17 36.27
C LEU A 89 42.44 3.64 36.82
N CYS A 90 42.47 2.63 37.69
CA CYS A 90 41.27 2.10 38.31
C CYS A 90 40.52 3.14 39.17
N LYS A 91 41.25 3.96 39.93
CA LYS A 91 40.65 5.04 40.74
C LYS A 91 40.04 6.12 39.85
N ASP A 92 40.71 6.48 38.76
CA ASP A 92 40.23 7.49 37.82
C ASP A 92 39.01 7.02 37.03
N LEU A 93 38.98 5.76 36.59
CA LEU A 93 37.80 5.17 35.96
C LEU A 93 36.62 5.13 36.92
N HIS A 94 36.84 4.79 38.20
CA HIS A 94 35.80 4.78 39.20
C HIS A 94 35.16 6.17 39.39
N ARG A 95 35.99 7.21 39.55
CA ARG A 95 35.51 8.61 39.63
C ARG A 95 34.74 9.04 38.38
N LYS A 96 35.22 8.64 37.19
CA LYS A 96 34.55 8.94 35.92
C LYS A 96 33.18 8.27 35.81
N ILE A 97 33.04 7.05 36.33
CA ILE A 97 31.75 6.34 36.37
C ILE A 97 30.73 7.16 37.15
N ASP A 98 31.09 7.62 38.36
CA ASP A 98 30.18 8.42 39.20
C ASP A 98 29.68 9.68 38.47
N ILE A 99 30.60 10.41 37.83
CA ILE A 99 30.27 11.64 37.06
C ILE A 99 29.36 11.31 35.86
N VAL A 100 29.69 10.26 35.11
CA VAL A 100 28.90 9.88 33.92
C VAL A 100 27.52 9.39 34.32
N ASP A 101 27.38 8.68 35.44
CA ASP A 101 26.09 8.22 35.94
C ASP A 101 25.21 9.37 36.42
N GLU A 102 25.77 10.40 37.05
CA GLU A 102 25.04 11.63 37.37
C GLU A 102 24.49 12.30 36.10
N VAL A 103 25.34 12.48 35.08
CA VAL A 103 24.93 13.05 33.79
C VAL A 103 23.86 12.19 33.11
N ARG A 104 24.02 10.86 33.15
CA ARG A 104 23.04 9.91 32.61
C ARG A 104 21.69 10.06 33.30
N TYR A 105 21.68 10.16 34.62
CA TYR A 105 20.48 10.35 35.42
C TYR A 105 19.75 11.65 35.08
N ASP A 106 20.48 12.77 34.98
CA ASP A 106 19.92 14.06 34.59
C ASP A 106 19.30 14.03 33.18
N LEU A 107 19.95 13.36 32.23
CA LEU A 107 19.43 13.17 30.88
C LEU A 107 18.16 12.31 30.89
N GLU A 108 18.14 11.23 31.66
CA GLU A 108 16.98 10.34 31.79
C GLU A 108 15.76 11.09 32.34
N ILE A 109 15.94 11.94 33.36
CA ILE A 109 14.87 12.79 33.87
C ILE A 109 14.34 13.74 32.79
N LYS A 110 15.23 14.38 32.01
CA LYS A 110 14.82 15.29 30.92
C LYS A 110 14.01 14.54 29.85
N VAL A 111 14.45 13.35 29.45
CA VAL A 111 13.73 12.50 28.49
C VAL A 111 12.36 12.12 29.05
N SER A 112 12.29 11.65 30.30
CA SER A 112 11.03 11.26 30.95
C SER A 112 10.04 12.43 31.02
N ARG A 113 10.49 13.64 31.37
CA ARG A 113 9.64 14.85 31.33
C ARG A 113 9.06 15.07 29.93
N ASN A 114 9.90 15.01 28.90
CA ASN A 114 9.45 15.17 27.52
C ASN A 114 8.44 14.09 27.11
N GLU A 115 8.64 12.84 27.51
CA GLU A 115 7.71 11.74 27.25
C GLU A 115 6.33 11.98 27.90
N THR A 116 6.31 12.43 29.16
CA THR A 116 5.06 12.76 29.85
C THR A 116 4.32 13.93 29.19
N GLU A 117 5.06 14.93 28.72
CA GLU A 117 4.49 16.06 27.98
C GLU A 117 3.92 15.61 26.63
N ILE A 118 4.66 14.81 25.86
CA ILE A 118 4.19 14.25 24.58
C ILE A 118 2.93 13.41 24.80
N ALA A 119 2.88 12.58 25.85
CA ALA A 119 1.70 11.79 26.18
C ALA A 119 0.49 12.67 26.50
N SER A 120 0.68 13.72 27.32
CA SER A 120 -0.36 14.71 27.64
C SER A 120 -0.86 15.44 26.39
N LEU A 121 0.05 15.88 25.52
CA LEU A 121 -0.29 16.54 24.26
C LEU A 121 -1.04 15.60 23.31
N ASN A 122 -0.60 14.35 23.17
CA ASN A 122 -1.29 13.34 22.37
C ASN A 122 -2.73 13.10 22.87
N GLN A 123 -2.93 13.03 24.19
CA GLN A 123 -4.25 12.88 24.78
C GLN A 123 -5.15 14.10 24.50
N LYS A 124 -4.60 15.32 24.56
CA LYS A 124 -5.31 16.55 24.19
C LYS A 124 -5.69 16.52 22.70
N VAL A 125 -4.78 16.12 21.81
CA VAL A 125 -5.03 15.99 20.37
C VAL A 125 -6.15 14.98 20.11
N ILE A 126 -6.17 13.84 20.79
CA ILE A 126 -7.23 12.83 20.65
C ILE A 126 -8.57 13.39 21.13
N SER A 127 -8.60 14.06 22.29
CA SER A 127 -9.80 14.69 22.83
C SER A 127 -10.37 15.75 21.88
N LEU A 128 -9.51 16.60 21.32
CA LEU A 128 -9.89 17.66 20.35
C LEU A 128 -10.32 17.11 18.99
N LYS A 129 -9.68 16.06 18.48
CA LYS A 129 -10.11 15.39 17.24
C LYS A 129 -11.48 14.72 17.38
N GLY A 130 -11.98 14.59 18.61
CA GLY A 130 -13.25 13.97 18.96
C GLY A 130 -13.13 12.45 18.91
N LYS A 131 -13.54 11.78 20.00
CA LYS A 131 -13.63 10.30 20.12
C LYS A 131 -14.59 9.65 19.10
N MET A 132 -15.22 10.45 18.23
CA MET A 132 -16.30 10.06 17.33
C MET A 132 -16.12 10.72 15.94
N LYS A 133 -15.13 10.29 15.16
CA LYS A 133 -15.40 10.16 13.72
C LYS A 133 -16.48 9.08 13.63
N ARG A 134 -17.77 9.45 13.45
CA ARG A 134 -18.83 8.46 13.18
C ARG A 134 -18.30 7.52 12.08
N PRO A 135 -18.06 6.23 12.35
CA PRO A 135 -17.68 5.31 11.30
C PRO A 135 -18.83 5.34 10.30
N ASN A 136 -18.56 5.82 9.08
CA ASN A 136 -19.60 5.91 8.07
C ASN A 136 -20.09 4.47 7.82
N LEU A 137 -21.37 4.20 8.08
CA LEU A 137 -21.95 2.87 7.97
C LEU A 137 -21.80 2.40 6.51
N LYS A 138 -20.76 1.63 6.22
CA LYS A 138 -20.61 0.96 4.93
C LYS A 138 -21.54 -0.25 4.96
N ARG A 139 -22.34 -0.42 3.90
CA ARG A 139 -23.13 -1.64 3.69
C ARG A 139 -22.15 -2.82 3.53
N VAL A 140 -21.93 -3.55 4.61
CA VAL A 140 -21.18 -4.80 4.61
C VAL A 140 -22.09 -5.87 4.00
N LYS A 141 -21.70 -6.45 2.86
CA LYS A 141 -22.37 -7.65 2.33
C LYS A 141 -21.99 -8.81 3.26
N LYS A 142 -22.96 -9.40 3.96
CA LYS A 142 -22.76 -10.63 4.72
C LYS A 142 -22.83 -11.81 3.77
N SER A 143 -21.71 -12.26 3.18
CA SER A 143 -21.72 -13.49 2.39
C SER A 143 -20.35 -14.07 2.01
N ASP A 144 -19.31 -14.00 2.86
CA ASP A 144 -18.09 -14.80 2.62
C ASP A 144 -17.78 -15.77 3.78
N ASP A 145 -18.33 -15.55 4.99
CA ASP A 145 -18.05 -16.40 6.17
C ASP A 145 -18.80 -17.73 6.19
N MET A 146 -19.87 -17.93 5.39
CA MET A 146 -20.52 -19.25 5.34
C MET A 146 -19.71 -20.30 4.57
N PHE A 147 -18.77 -19.90 3.70
CA PHE A 147 -17.92 -20.84 2.98
C PHE A 147 -16.53 -21.04 3.61
N GLY A 148 -16.14 -20.19 4.57
CA GLY A 148 -14.87 -20.30 5.29
C GLY A 148 -14.87 -21.36 6.40
N ALA A 149 -16.03 -21.67 7.00
CA ALA A 149 -16.13 -22.64 8.08
C ALA A 149 -15.94 -24.11 7.64
N ILE A 150 -15.93 -24.37 6.32
CA ILE A 150 -15.75 -25.72 5.75
C ILE A 150 -14.36 -25.88 5.09
N ALA A 151 -13.56 -24.81 4.97
CA ALA A 151 -12.26 -24.86 4.28
C ALA A 151 -11.12 -24.28 5.12
N ASP A 152 -10.51 -25.17 5.90
CA ASP A 152 -9.10 -25.21 6.33
C ASP A 152 -8.49 -24.04 7.12
N THR A 153 -8.04 -24.41 8.32
CA THR A 153 -7.18 -23.73 9.30
C THR A 153 -5.75 -23.43 8.81
N SER A 154 -5.54 -23.16 7.52
CA SER A 154 -4.21 -22.91 6.92
C SER A 154 -3.99 -21.46 6.44
N LYS A 155 -5.02 -20.61 6.41
CA LYS A 155 -4.95 -19.25 5.83
C LYS A 155 -4.68 -18.12 6.85
N LEU A 156 -3.95 -18.39 7.93
CA LEU A 156 -3.53 -17.35 8.88
C LEU A 156 -2.15 -16.75 8.56
N MET A 157 -1.77 -16.65 7.28
CA MET A 157 -0.52 -15.99 6.89
C MET A 157 -0.76 -14.94 5.81
N LYS A 158 -0.53 -13.69 6.22
CA LYS A 158 -0.35 -12.45 5.45
C LYS A 158 -1.40 -12.21 4.36
N ALA A 159 -2.34 -11.32 4.69
CA ALA A 159 -3.27 -10.71 3.76
C ALA A 159 -2.55 -9.77 2.76
N ASP A 160 -1.62 -10.30 1.97
CA ASP A 160 -1.12 -9.64 0.79
C ASP A 160 -2.17 -9.81 -0.30
N PHE A 161 -3.03 -8.80 -0.46
CA PHE A 161 -4.08 -8.75 -1.49
C PHE A 161 -3.55 -9.06 -2.91
N LYS A 162 -2.24 -8.83 -3.13
CA LYS A 162 -1.54 -9.10 -4.39
C LYS A 162 -1.23 -10.59 -4.64
N ALA A 163 -1.13 -11.42 -3.60
CA ALA A 163 -0.87 -12.85 -3.73
C ALA A 163 -2.10 -13.63 -4.22
N ASN A 164 -3.31 -13.07 -4.07
CA ASN A 164 -4.58 -13.73 -4.42
C ASN A 164 -5.08 -13.40 -5.84
N LEU A 165 -4.32 -12.64 -6.63
CA LEU A 165 -4.59 -12.42 -8.05
C LEU A 165 -3.83 -13.46 -8.86
N LYS A 166 -4.55 -14.40 -9.50
CA LYS A 166 -4.01 -15.30 -10.54
C LYS A 166 -3.40 -14.43 -11.64
N THR A 167 -2.08 -14.33 -11.70
CA THR A 167 -1.40 -13.91 -12.92
C THR A 167 -1.76 -14.93 -14.00
N VAL A 168 -2.34 -14.48 -15.10
CA VAL A 168 -2.48 -15.33 -16.30
C VAL A 168 -1.06 -15.59 -16.78
N LYS A 169 -0.49 -16.71 -16.32
CA LYS A 169 0.63 -17.35 -17.00
C LYS A 169 0.11 -17.67 -18.39
N LYS A 170 0.54 -16.90 -19.39
CA LYS A 170 0.51 -17.32 -20.77
C LYS A 170 1.28 -18.65 -20.77
N GLU A 171 0.59 -19.77 -21.00
CA GLU A 171 1.21 -21.09 -21.00
C GLU A 171 2.38 -21.06 -21.99
N GLU A 172 3.58 -21.34 -21.48
CA GLU A 172 4.70 -21.71 -22.32
C GLU A 172 4.33 -23.04 -22.97
N GLU A 173 4.06 -22.95 -24.27
CA GLU A 173 3.92 -24.02 -25.24
C GLU A 173 4.99 -25.09 -24.97
N LYS A 174 4.56 -26.23 -24.41
CA LYS A 174 5.40 -27.41 -24.31
C LYS A 174 5.72 -27.86 -25.72
N LYS A 175 6.98 -27.66 -26.08
CA LYS A 175 7.67 -28.26 -27.22
C LYS A 175 7.40 -29.76 -27.25
N GLU A 176 6.48 -30.20 -28.10
CA GLU A 176 6.51 -31.56 -28.65
C GLU A 176 7.16 -31.48 -30.03
N GLU A 177 8.27 -32.17 -30.10
CA GLU A 177 9.12 -32.41 -31.26
C GLU A 177 8.32 -33.16 -32.33
N VAL A 178 7.61 -32.44 -33.20
CA VAL A 178 7.11 -33.00 -34.46
C VAL A 178 8.07 -32.59 -35.57
N THR A 179 9.17 -33.34 -35.65
CA THR A 179 10.08 -33.31 -36.79
C THR A 179 9.38 -33.82 -38.05
N ASP A 180 9.29 -32.92 -39.03
CA ASP A 180 8.97 -33.13 -40.44
C ASP A 180 7.48 -33.25 -40.85
N TRP A 181 6.90 -32.11 -41.22
CA TRP A 181 5.53 -31.98 -41.73
C TRP A 181 5.29 -32.75 -43.05
N ARG A 182 6.36 -33.16 -43.76
CA ARG A 182 6.24 -33.95 -45.00
C ARG A 182 5.64 -35.33 -44.77
N LYS A 183 5.91 -35.98 -43.63
CA LYS A 183 5.47 -37.37 -43.38
C LYS A 183 3.97 -37.52 -43.08
N ASN A 184 3.32 -36.48 -42.55
CA ASN A 184 1.89 -36.52 -42.25
C ASN A 184 1.01 -36.41 -43.52
N VAL A 185 1.50 -35.68 -44.53
CA VAL A 185 0.77 -35.46 -45.78
C VAL A 185 0.84 -36.70 -46.70
N GLU A 186 1.99 -37.37 -46.77
CA GLU A 186 2.15 -38.61 -47.56
C GLU A 186 1.34 -39.78 -46.99
N ALA A 187 1.10 -39.83 -45.68
CA ALA A 187 0.29 -40.87 -45.04
C ALA A 187 -1.22 -40.75 -45.34
N MET A 188 -1.70 -39.57 -45.76
CA MET A 188 -3.12 -39.30 -46.03
C MET A 188 -3.48 -39.29 -47.53
N SER A 189 -2.50 -39.38 -48.44
CA SER A 189 -2.73 -39.30 -49.89
C SER A 189 -2.81 -40.67 -50.60
N GLY A 190 -2.85 -41.78 -49.86
CA GLY A 190 -2.65 -43.14 -50.39
C GLY A 190 -3.90 -43.97 -50.69
N MET A 191 -5.08 -43.38 -50.88
CA MET A 191 -6.31 -44.13 -51.22
C MET A 191 -7.07 -43.49 -52.38
N GLU A 192 -6.53 -43.62 -53.60
CA GLU A 192 -7.32 -43.54 -54.83
C GLU A 192 -6.56 -44.24 -55.97
N GLY A 193 -6.95 -45.48 -56.32
CA GLY A 193 -6.24 -46.24 -57.35
C GLY A 193 -6.67 -47.72 -57.54
N ARG A 194 -7.87 -47.93 -58.07
CA ARG A 194 -8.33 -49.07 -58.91
C ARG A 194 -7.73 -50.48 -58.64
N LYS A 195 -8.45 -51.31 -57.89
CA LYS A 195 -8.35 -52.78 -58.02
C LYS A 195 -9.50 -53.33 -58.87
N LYS A 196 -9.22 -53.54 -60.16
CA LYS A 196 -10.00 -54.44 -61.01
C LYS A 196 -9.75 -55.88 -60.55
N LEU A 197 -10.79 -56.63 -60.22
CA LEU A 197 -10.84 -58.08 -60.45
C LEU A 197 -12.28 -58.44 -60.85
N PHE A 198 -12.45 -58.77 -62.13
CA PHE A 198 -13.57 -59.56 -62.63
C PHE A 198 -13.26 -61.05 -62.38
N ASN A 199 -14.29 -61.85 -62.11
CA ASN A 199 -14.53 -63.25 -62.51
C ASN A 199 -15.90 -63.66 -61.91
N ALA A 200 -16.97 -63.81 -62.70
CA ALA A 200 -17.37 -64.99 -63.49
C ALA A 200 -17.89 -66.17 -62.63
N GLN A 201 -19.21 -66.19 -62.35
CA GLN A 201 -20.17 -67.22 -62.77
C GLN A 201 -21.59 -66.81 -62.35
#